data_AF-A0A2T6FF87-F1
#
_entry.id   AF-A0A2T6FF87-F1
#
_cell.length_a   1.000
_cell.length_b   1.000
_cell.length_c   1.000
_cell.angle_alpha   90.00
_cell.angle_beta   90.00
_cell.angle_gamma   90.00
#
_symmetry.space_group_name_H-M   'P 1'
#
loop_
_entity.id
_entity.type
_entity.pdbx_description
1 polymer ?
#
loop_
_entity_poly.entity_id
_entity_poly.type
_entity_poly.pdbx_seq_one_letter_code
_entity_poly.pdbx_strand_id
1 'polypeptide(L)'
;MGRVRGFTLIEMMVVVAIIAILALMAMPSPEPVVTRKQVSESLELIEDYKKLVTFYHKSTQVFLTNNQEASIPPADKILGNYIDRVDLVNGAFHIHFGNKAHPEIKNKTLTVQPVVVNGSPESPISWICGKAAVPNGMSAVGQNRTDIDVKHLPINCRI
;
A
#
# COMPACT_ATOMS: atom_id res chain seq x y z
N MET A 1 -6.16 -37.52 -57.37
CA MET A 1 -5.47 -36.28 -56.99
C MET A 1 -6.51 -35.28 -56.50
N GLY A 2 -6.66 -35.12 -55.18
CA GLY A 2 -7.59 -34.14 -54.61
C GLY A 2 -7.04 -32.72 -54.77
N ARG A 3 -7.84 -31.82 -55.34
CA ARG A 3 -7.48 -30.42 -55.54
C ARG A 3 -7.55 -29.70 -54.20
N VAL A 4 -6.39 -29.35 -53.63
CA VAL A 4 -6.33 -28.55 -52.40
C VAL A 4 -6.79 -27.14 -52.73
N ARG A 5 -7.95 -26.72 -52.18
CA ARG A 5 -8.40 -25.32 -52.24
C ARG A 5 -7.56 -24.52 -51.24
N GLY A 6 -6.76 -23.58 -51.74
CA GLY A 6 -6.00 -22.64 -50.91
C GLY A 6 -6.89 -21.52 -50.37
N PHE A 7 -6.49 -20.95 -49.23
CA PHE A 7 -7.13 -19.77 -48.64
C PHE A 7 -6.85 -18.52 -49.49
N THR A 8 -7.81 -17.59 -49.50
CA THR A 8 -7.66 -16.29 -50.15
C THR A 8 -6.91 -15.30 -49.26
N LEU A 9 -6.22 -14.33 -49.88
CA LEU A 9 -5.57 -13.25 -49.13
C LEU A 9 -6.56 -12.46 -48.27
N ILE A 10 -7.79 -12.29 -48.74
CA ILE A 10 -8.83 -11.55 -48.01
C ILE A 10 -9.29 -12.30 -46.75
N GLU A 11 -9.42 -13.62 -46.80
CA GLU A 11 -9.72 -14.44 -45.62
C GLU A 11 -8.62 -14.31 -44.56
N MET A 12 -7.35 -14.31 -44.99
CA MET A 12 -6.22 -14.15 -44.08
C MET A 12 -6.21 -12.75 -43.44
N MET A 13 -6.49 -11.69 -44.20
CA MET A 13 -6.55 -10.32 -43.66
C MET A 13 -7.67 -10.14 -42.63
N VAL A 14 -8.85 -10.74 -42.85
CA VAL A 14 -9.96 -10.67 -41.89
C VAL A 14 -9.60 -11.37 -40.59
N VAL A 15 -8.95 -12.54 -40.66
CA VAL A 15 -8.52 -13.28 -39.46
C VAL A 15 -7.49 -12.47 -38.67
N VAL A 16 -6.50 -11.87 -39.33
CA VAL A 16 -5.50 -11.02 -38.65
C VAL A 16 -6.14 -9.80 -37.99
N ALA A 17 -7.11 -9.16 -38.66
CA ALA A 17 -7.84 -8.03 -38.09
C ALA A 17 -8.64 -8.42 -36.83
N ILE A 18 -9.31 -9.58 -36.85
CA ILE A 18 -10.04 -10.09 -35.68
C ILE A 18 -9.07 -10.40 -34.53
N ILE A 19 -7.94 -11.06 -34.81
CA ILE A 19 -6.92 -11.35 -33.78
C ILE A 19 -6.37 -10.06 -33.16
N ALA A 20 -6.13 -9.01 -33.96
CA ALA A 20 -5.63 -7.74 -33.47
C ALA A 20 -6.64 -7.04 -32.53
N ILE A 21 -7.94 -7.05 -32.85
CA ILE A 21 -8.99 -6.48 -32.00
C ILE A 21 -9.12 -7.28 -30.69
N LEU A 22 -9.13 -8.61 -30.78
CA LEU A 22 -9.22 -9.48 -29.60
C LEU A 22 -8.01 -9.29 -28.67
N ALA A 23 -6.80 -9.15 -29.23
CA ALA A 23 -5.59 -8.89 -28.46
C ALA A 23 -5.66 -7.53 -27.74
N LEU A 24 -6.23 -6.50 -28.37
CA LEU A 24 -6.34 -5.17 -27.78
C LEU A 24 -7.30 -5.17 -26.58
N MET A 25 -8.44 -5.86 -26.70
CA MET A 25 -9.42 -5.99 -25.62
C MET A 25 -8.93 -6.90 -24.48
N ALA A 26 -8.05 -7.84 -24.80
CA ALA A 26 -7.48 -8.77 -23.83
C ALA A 26 -6.38 -8.14 -22.96
N MET A 27 -5.95 -6.89 -23.22
CA MET A 27 -4.97 -6.22 -22.36
C MET A 27 -5.58 -5.94 -20.98
N PRO A 28 -5.08 -6.58 -19.90
CA PRO A 28 -5.58 -6.32 -18.56
C PRO A 28 -5.19 -4.91 -18.14
N SER A 29 -6.13 -4.13 -17.59
CA SER A 29 -5.83 -2.82 -17.00
C SER A 29 -4.90 -2.99 -15.78
N PRO A 30 -3.67 -2.45 -15.80
CA PRO A 30 -2.68 -2.69 -14.74
C PRO A 30 -2.90 -1.84 -13.49
N GLU A 31 -3.98 -1.05 -13.41
CA GLU A 31 -4.17 -0.01 -12.38
C GLU A 31 -3.97 -0.53 -10.95
N PRO A 32 -4.54 -1.68 -10.53
CA PRO A 32 -4.35 -2.16 -9.16
C PRO A 32 -2.90 -2.56 -8.87
N VAL A 33 -2.18 -3.08 -9.86
CA VAL A 33 -0.80 -3.55 -9.68
C VAL A 33 0.13 -2.36 -9.45
N VAL A 34 -0.02 -1.30 -10.25
CA VAL A 34 0.78 -0.08 -10.11
C VAL A 34 0.51 0.59 -8.76
N THR A 35 -0.75 0.77 -8.39
CA THR A 35 -1.10 1.38 -7.10
C THR A 35 -0.58 0.58 -5.91
N ARG A 36 -0.68 -0.77 -5.97
CA ARG A 36 -0.17 -1.64 -4.91
C ARG A 36 1.34 -1.50 -4.74
N LYS A 37 2.07 -1.41 -5.86
CA LYS A 37 3.52 -1.19 -5.85
C LYS A 37 3.87 0.16 -5.24
N GLN A 38 3.18 1.23 -5.63
CA GLN A 38 3.40 2.56 -5.05
C GLN A 38 3.15 2.58 -3.54
N VAL A 39 2.11 1.86 -3.07
CA VAL A 39 1.83 1.70 -1.64
C VAL A 39 2.96 0.94 -0.94
N SER A 40 3.39 -0.21 -1.49
CA SER A 40 4.49 -1.00 -0.92
C SER A 40 5.80 -0.22 -0.84
N GLU A 41 6.20 0.49 -1.89
CA GLU A 41 7.41 1.34 -1.90
C GLU A 41 7.33 2.45 -0.84
N SER A 42 6.12 2.97 -0.57
CA SER A 42 5.91 4.02 0.43
C SER A 42 5.99 3.49 1.87
N LEU A 43 5.67 2.22 2.10
CA LEU A 43 5.81 1.58 3.41
C LEU A 43 7.27 1.41 3.81
N GLU A 44 8.14 1.07 2.85
CA GLU A 44 9.58 0.89 3.07
C GLU A 44 10.23 2.16 3.62
N LEU A 45 9.75 3.34 3.21
CA LEU A 45 10.28 4.64 3.63
C LEU A 45 10.11 4.90 5.14
N ILE A 46 9.11 4.31 5.79
CA ILE A 46 8.84 4.54 7.22
C ILE A 46 9.35 3.40 8.13
N GLU A 47 10.01 2.38 7.58
CA GLU A 47 10.46 1.21 8.35
C GLU A 47 11.42 1.57 9.49
N ASP A 48 12.31 2.55 9.28
CA ASP A 48 13.24 2.99 10.33
C ASP A 48 12.51 3.76 11.44
N TYR A 49 11.45 4.50 11.12
CA TYR A 49 10.61 5.17 12.12
C TYR A 49 9.77 4.17 12.92
N LYS A 50 9.30 3.08 12.30
CA LYS A 50 8.64 1.98 13.03
C LYS A 50 9.58 1.35 14.06
N LYS A 51 10.86 1.13 13.70
CA LYS A 51 11.87 0.62 14.64
C LYS A 51 12.08 1.58 15.81
N LEU A 52 12.13 2.88 15.56
CA LEU A 52 12.25 3.90 16.60
C LEU A 52 11.06 3.86 17.57
N VAL A 53 9.81 3.87 17.05
CA VAL A 53 8.61 3.77 17.88
C VAL A 53 8.59 2.47 18.68
N THR A 54 9.00 1.36 18.05
CA THR A 54 9.11 0.05 18.71
C THR A 54 10.11 0.07 19.87
N PHE A 55 11.29 0.66 19.64
CA PHE A 55 12.33 0.78 20.66
C PHE A 55 11.88 1.66 21.83
N TYR A 56 11.27 2.81 21.54
CA TYR A 56 10.75 3.73 22.57
C TYR A 56 9.63 3.10 23.40
N HIS A 57 8.69 2.41 22.75
CA HIS A 57 7.64 1.68 23.45
C HIS A 57 8.22 0.58 24.35
N LYS A 58 9.23 -0.17 23.85
CA LYS A 58 9.87 -1.22 24.64
C LYS A 58 10.50 -0.69 25.93
N SER A 59 11.10 0.50 25.92
CA SER A 59 11.76 1.08 27.09
C SER A 59 10.81 1.82 28.04
N THR A 60 9.76 2.46 27.52
CA THR A 60 8.89 3.35 28.31
C THR A 60 7.48 2.83 28.53
N GLN A 61 7.05 1.82 27.76
CA GLN A 61 5.67 1.33 27.70
C GLN A 61 4.66 2.40 27.27
N VAL A 62 5.13 3.47 26.62
CA VAL A 62 4.33 4.59 26.12
C VAL A 62 4.54 4.74 24.62
N PHE A 63 3.49 5.10 23.89
CA PHE A 63 3.57 5.44 22.46
C PHE A 63 3.82 6.93 22.26
N LEU A 64 4.72 7.23 21.32
CA LEU A 64 5.03 8.59 20.90
C LEU A 64 3.80 9.25 20.28
N THR A 65 3.50 10.48 20.69
CA THR A 65 2.27 11.16 20.31
C THR A 65 2.38 11.88 18.97
N ASN A 66 3.56 12.35 18.59
CA ASN A 66 3.79 13.15 17.37
C ASN A 66 5.24 13.10 16.86
N ASN A 67 5.49 13.64 15.66
CA ASN A 67 6.82 13.66 15.02
C ASN A 67 7.89 14.38 15.87
N GLN A 68 7.53 15.47 16.56
CA GLN A 68 8.46 16.25 17.37
C GLN A 68 8.95 15.43 18.57
N GLU A 69 8.02 14.77 19.28
CA GLU A 69 8.34 13.89 20.41
C GLU A 69 9.22 12.70 19.96
N ALA A 70 8.93 12.16 18.77
CA ALA A 70 9.71 11.09 18.17
C ALA A 70 11.09 11.54 17.65
N SER A 71 11.41 12.85 17.70
CA SER A 71 12.63 13.42 17.13
C SER A 71 12.84 13.04 15.66
N ILE A 72 11.74 12.89 14.90
CA ILE A 72 11.76 12.68 13.45
C ILE A 72 11.41 13.99 12.73
N PRO A 73 11.70 14.13 11.43
CA PRO A 73 11.40 15.35 10.69
C PRO A 73 9.91 15.75 10.79
N PRO A 74 9.61 17.05 10.64
CA PRO A 74 8.23 17.52 10.48
C PRO A 74 7.51 16.75 9.37
N ALA A 75 6.19 16.59 9.50
CA ALA A 75 5.43 15.70 8.63
C ALA A 75 5.58 16.04 7.13
N ASP A 76 5.61 17.33 6.78
CA ASP A 76 5.79 17.86 5.41
C ASP A 76 7.22 17.72 4.86
N LYS A 77 8.16 17.20 5.67
CA LYS A 77 9.56 16.93 5.29
C LYS A 77 9.85 15.45 5.10
N ILE A 78 8.89 14.57 5.41
CA ILE A 78 9.00 13.14 5.13
C ILE A 78 8.40 12.88 3.74
N LEU A 79 9.25 13.06 2.73
CA LEU A 79 8.88 13.02 1.31
C LEU A 79 9.37 11.72 0.65
N GLY A 80 8.57 11.20 -0.28
CA GLY A 80 8.94 10.09 -1.13
C GLY A 80 8.44 10.29 -2.57
N ASN A 81 8.70 9.31 -3.44
CA ASN A 81 8.27 9.39 -4.84
C ASN A 81 6.75 9.62 -4.99
N TYR A 82 5.95 9.03 -4.11
CA TYR A 82 4.48 9.09 -4.16
C TYR A 82 3.86 9.82 -2.97
N ILE A 83 4.59 10.00 -1.87
CA ILE A 83 4.09 10.58 -0.63
C ILE A 83 4.70 11.96 -0.38
N ASP A 84 3.90 12.87 0.15
CA ASP A 84 4.30 14.25 0.45
C ASP A 84 4.22 14.60 1.95
N ARG A 85 3.68 13.68 2.76
CA ARG A 85 3.58 13.86 4.21
C ARG A 85 3.50 12.52 4.94
N VAL A 86 4.16 12.45 6.10
CA VAL A 86 3.97 11.36 7.08
C VAL A 86 3.77 11.94 8.47
N ASP A 87 2.57 11.73 9.02
CA ASP A 87 2.22 12.14 10.37
C ASP A 87 2.29 10.95 11.32
N LEU A 88 3.05 11.07 12.40
CA LEU A 88 2.93 10.19 13.56
C LEU A 88 1.86 10.77 14.49
N VAL A 89 0.85 10.00 14.84
CA VAL A 89 -0.19 10.39 15.78
C VAL A 89 -0.49 9.23 16.72
N ASN A 90 -0.17 9.40 18.01
CA ASN A 90 -0.41 8.41 19.06
C ASN A 90 0.07 7.00 18.66
N GLY A 91 1.32 6.88 18.20
CA GLY A 91 1.95 5.63 17.78
C GLY A 91 1.64 5.17 16.35
N ALA A 92 0.57 5.66 15.72
CA ALA A 92 0.21 5.30 14.35
C ALA A 92 0.81 6.27 13.33
N PHE A 93 1.32 5.74 12.23
CA PHE A 93 1.79 6.53 11.08
C PHE A 93 0.65 6.71 10.07
N HIS A 94 0.46 7.95 9.61
CA HIS A 94 -0.43 8.31 8.52
C HIS A 94 0.40 8.80 7.34
N ILE A 95 0.41 8.01 6.28
CA ILE A 95 1.16 8.28 5.06
C ILE A 95 0.19 8.91 4.06
N HIS A 96 0.41 10.17 3.70
CA HIS A 96 -0.40 10.87 2.71
C HIS A 96 0.26 10.81 1.33
N PHE A 97 -0.52 10.39 0.34
CA PHE A 97 -0.10 10.26 -1.05
C PHE A 97 -0.42 11.54 -1.82
N GLY A 98 0.57 12.16 -2.46
CA GLY A 98 0.36 13.45 -3.13
C GLY A 98 1.28 13.73 -4.32
N ASN A 99 2.52 13.22 -4.31
CA ASN A 99 3.52 13.46 -5.36
C ASN A 99 3.17 12.79 -6.71
N LYS A 100 3.98 11.83 -7.17
CA LYS A 100 3.76 11.06 -8.40
C LYS A 100 2.76 9.91 -8.19
N ALA A 101 1.97 9.97 -7.12
CA ALA A 101 0.95 8.98 -6.81
C ALA A 101 -0.05 8.86 -7.96
N HIS A 102 -0.44 7.62 -8.25
CA HIS A 102 -1.48 7.31 -9.23
C HIS A 102 -2.78 8.03 -8.85
N PRO A 103 -3.57 8.56 -9.81
CA PRO A 103 -4.79 9.32 -9.52
C PRO A 103 -5.75 8.65 -8.52
N GLU A 104 -5.94 7.33 -8.64
CA GLU A 104 -6.79 6.54 -7.73
C GLU A 104 -6.35 6.53 -6.25
N ILE A 105 -5.08 6.80 -5.96
CA ILE A 105 -4.54 6.85 -4.59
C ILE A 105 -3.98 8.22 -4.22
N LYS A 106 -4.04 9.21 -5.11
CA LYS A 106 -3.57 10.57 -4.83
C LYS A 106 -4.55 11.29 -3.91
N ASN A 107 -4.02 12.11 -3.01
CA ASN A 107 -4.71 12.77 -1.90
C ASN A 107 -5.41 11.80 -0.92
N LYS A 108 -4.91 10.55 -0.85
CA LYS A 108 -5.39 9.53 0.07
C LYS A 108 -4.36 9.26 1.15
N THR A 109 -4.81 8.70 2.26
CA THR A 109 -4.00 8.33 3.41
C THR A 109 -3.99 6.82 3.62
N LEU A 110 -2.81 6.28 3.87
CA LEU A 110 -2.61 4.93 4.40
C LEU A 110 -2.19 5.03 5.86
N THR A 111 -2.83 4.28 6.75
CA THR A 111 -2.41 4.19 8.14
C THR A 111 -1.63 2.91 8.39
N VAL A 112 -0.54 3.02 9.16
CA VAL A 112 0.26 1.91 9.68
C VAL A 112 0.26 2.00 11.19
N GLN A 113 -0.28 0.97 11.85
CA GLN A 113 -0.54 0.98 13.29
C GLN A 113 0.30 -0.10 13.98
N PRO A 114 0.86 0.20 15.16
CA PRO A 114 1.37 -0.85 16.01
C PRO A 114 0.20 -1.62 16.63
N VAL A 115 0.40 -2.92 16.80
CA VAL A 115 -0.49 -3.81 17.55
C VAL A 115 0.27 -4.40 18.72
N VAL A 116 -0.38 -4.38 19.88
CA VAL A 116 0.16 -4.86 21.15
C VAL A 116 -0.61 -6.08 21.63
N VAL A 117 0.06 -6.97 22.37
CA VAL A 117 -0.59 -8.14 22.98
C VAL A 117 -1.37 -7.71 24.21
N ASN A 118 -2.64 -8.10 24.29
CA ASN A 118 -3.50 -7.74 25.40
C ASN A 118 -2.97 -8.36 26.70
N GLY A 119 -2.81 -7.54 27.74
CA GLY A 119 -2.33 -8.00 29.04
C GLY A 119 -0.84 -8.37 29.10
N SER A 120 -0.07 -8.14 28.03
CA SER A 120 1.37 -8.38 28.01
C SER A 120 2.14 -7.22 27.34
N PRO A 121 2.33 -6.09 28.05
CA PRO A 121 2.99 -4.89 27.50
C PRO A 121 4.47 -5.11 27.12
N GLU A 122 5.14 -6.03 27.82
CA GLU A 122 6.53 -6.45 27.59
C GLU A 122 6.71 -7.22 26.27
N SER A 123 5.62 -7.72 25.67
CA SER A 123 5.70 -8.47 24.42
C SER A 123 6.12 -7.56 23.25
N PRO A 124 6.83 -8.11 22.24
CA PRO A 124 7.17 -7.36 21.04
C PRO A 124 5.91 -6.84 20.35
N ILE A 125 5.94 -5.57 19.93
CA ILE A 125 4.86 -5.01 19.12
C ILE A 125 4.97 -5.54 17.69
N SER A 126 3.82 -5.81 17.07
CA SER A 126 3.74 -6.06 15.63
C SER A 126 3.13 -4.85 14.93
N TRP A 127 3.12 -4.84 13.60
CA TRP A 127 2.59 -3.71 12.83
C TRP A 127 1.56 -4.21 11.82
N ILE A 128 0.43 -3.53 11.75
CA ILE A 128 -0.61 -3.73 10.75
C ILE A 128 -0.71 -2.50 9.86
N CYS A 129 -1.19 -2.71 8.64
CA CYS A 129 -1.31 -1.67 7.64
C CYS A 129 -2.71 -1.64 7.06
N GLY A 130 -3.18 -0.43 6.73
CA GLY A 130 -4.37 -0.23 5.92
C GLY A 130 -5.61 -0.86 6.55
N LYS A 131 -6.19 -1.84 5.86
CA LYS A 131 -7.43 -2.53 6.26
C LYS A 131 -7.20 -3.97 6.72
N ALA A 132 -5.94 -4.32 7.04
CA ALA A 132 -5.59 -5.61 7.64
C ALA A 132 -6.32 -5.81 8.97
N ALA A 133 -6.74 -7.04 9.25
CA ALA A 133 -7.44 -7.35 10.49
C ALA A 133 -6.45 -7.40 11.66
N VAL A 134 -6.88 -6.94 12.83
CA VAL A 134 -6.11 -7.12 14.07
C VAL A 134 -6.17 -8.61 14.45
N PRO A 135 -5.03 -9.30 14.63
CA PRO A 135 -5.05 -10.69 15.09
C PRO A 135 -5.71 -10.84 16.46
N ASN A 136 -6.31 -12.02 16.70
CA ASN A 136 -6.95 -12.33 17.98
C ASN A 136 -5.95 -12.20 19.14
N GLY A 137 -6.38 -11.59 20.24
CA GLY A 137 -5.54 -11.36 21.43
C GLY A 137 -4.62 -10.14 21.33
N MET A 138 -4.70 -9.37 20.25
CA MET A 138 -3.99 -8.10 20.08
C MET A 138 -4.96 -6.92 19.98
N SER A 139 -4.44 -5.71 20.21
CA SER A 139 -5.16 -4.46 20.02
C SER A 139 -4.32 -3.48 19.20
N ALA A 140 -4.94 -2.83 18.21
CA ALA A 140 -4.30 -1.77 17.43
C ALA A 140 -4.25 -0.47 18.22
N VAL A 141 -3.17 0.27 18.01
CA VAL A 141 -2.91 1.55 18.67
C VAL A 141 -3.10 2.70 17.69
N GLY A 142 -3.71 3.78 18.17
CA GLY A 142 -4.07 4.94 17.36
C GLY A 142 -5.34 4.73 16.53
N GLN A 143 -5.72 5.76 15.78
CA GLN A 143 -6.89 5.71 14.91
C GLN A 143 -6.50 5.24 13.52
N ASN A 144 -7.29 4.37 12.89
CA ASN A 144 -7.11 4.08 11.47
C ASN A 144 -7.76 5.17 10.61
N ARG A 145 -6.97 5.85 9.79
CA ARG A 145 -7.42 6.90 8.85
C ARG A 145 -7.28 6.46 7.39
N THR A 146 -7.18 5.15 7.14
CA THR A 146 -7.00 4.63 5.78
C THR A 146 -8.26 4.83 4.94
N ASP A 147 -8.15 5.61 3.86
CA ASP A 147 -9.23 5.89 2.90
C ASP A 147 -8.95 5.29 1.50
N ILE A 148 -7.82 4.58 1.34
CA ILE A 148 -7.50 3.84 0.12
C ILE A 148 -8.44 2.63 -0.04
N ASP A 149 -8.90 2.40 -1.28
CA ASP A 149 -9.73 1.24 -1.61
C ASP A 149 -8.93 -0.06 -1.50
N VAL A 150 -9.56 -1.14 -1.01
CA VAL A 150 -8.94 -2.45 -0.81
C VAL A 150 -8.31 -2.99 -2.11
N LYS A 151 -8.88 -2.66 -3.28
CA LYS A 151 -8.34 -3.10 -4.57
C LYS A 151 -6.93 -2.55 -4.84
N HIS A 152 -6.59 -1.39 -4.28
CA HIS A 152 -5.30 -0.72 -4.44
C HIS A 152 -4.29 -1.03 -3.34
N LEU A 153 -4.72 -1.71 -2.27
CA LEU A 153 -3.84 -2.10 -1.17
C LEU A 153 -3.09 -3.40 -1.49
N PRO A 154 -1.78 -3.48 -1.17
CA PRO A 154 -1.04 -4.73 -1.25
C PRO A 154 -1.55 -5.73 -0.20
N ILE A 155 -1.20 -7.00 -0.35
CA ILE A 155 -1.81 -8.09 0.44
C ILE A 155 -1.63 -7.87 1.95
N ASN A 156 -0.45 -7.45 2.37
CA ASN A 156 -0.09 -7.15 3.77
C ASN A 156 -0.87 -5.98 4.40
N CYS A 157 -1.56 -5.17 3.60
CA CYS A 157 -2.43 -4.10 4.08
C CYS A 157 -3.92 -4.44 3.96
N ARG A 158 -4.25 -5.69 3.63
CA ARG A 158 -5.62 -6.17 3.40
C ARG A 158 -6.04 -7.31 4.30
N ILE A 159 -5.10 -8.18 4.67
CA ILE A 159 -5.34 -9.37 5.50
C ILE A 159 -4.72 -9.17 6.87
#